data_AF-A0A1G2FS86-F1
#
_entry.id   AF-A0A1G2FS86-F1
#
_cell.length_a   1.000
_cell.length_b   1.000
_cell.length_c   1.000
_cell.angle_alpha   90.00
_cell.angle_beta   90.00
_cell.angle_gamma   90.00
#
_symmetry.space_group_name_H-M   'P 1'
#
loop_
_entity.id
_entity.type
_entity.pdbx_description
1 polymer ?
#
loop_
_entity_poly.entity_id
_entity_poly.type
_entity_poly.pdbx_seq_one_letter_code
_entity_poly.pdbx_strand_id
1 'polypeptide(L)' 'MRESKELLYQVRQKVKDIIHHSAGQKGPLDEEYIKEQLRDKIGQFLYTKTERRPMVLPVLIEV' A
#
# COMPACT_ATOMS: atom_id res chain seq x y z
N MET A 1 -20.45 -5.29 -8.70
CA MET A 1 -19.19 -4.97 -9.43
C MET A 1 -18.73 -3.50 -9.30
N ARG A 2 -19.58 -2.54 -8.88
CA ARG A 2 -19.17 -1.13 -8.69
C ARG A 2 -18.36 -0.89 -7.41
N GLU A 3 -18.71 -1.52 -6.29
CA GLU A 3 -18.02 -1.34 -4.99
C GLU A 3 -16.54 -1.72 -5.04
N SER A 4 -16.19 -2.81 -5.74
CA SER A 4 -14.79 -3.23 -5.88
C SER A 4 -13.95 -2.20 -6.64
N LYS A 5 -14.54 -1.42 -7.56
CA LYS A 5 -13.81 -0.36 -8.28
C LYS A 5 -13.45 0.80 -7.36
N GLU A 6 -14.37 1.17 -6.48
CA GLU A 6 -14.14 2.23 -5.49
C GLU A 6 -13.11 1.79 -4.44
N LEU A 7 -13.21 0.56 -3.93
CA LEU A 7 -12.22 0.01 -3.01
C LEU A 7 -10.82 0.02 -3.63
N LEU A 8 -10.69 -0.44 -4.88
CA LEU A 8 -9.40 -0.42 -5.60
C LEU A 8 -8.89 1.00 -5.83
N TYR A 9 -9.77 1.98 -6.04
CA TYR A 9 -9.39 3.38 -6.14
C TYR A 9 -8.83 3.91 -4.82
N GLN A 10 -9.50 3.62 -3.69
CA GLN A 10 -9.05 4.01 -2.35
C GLN A 10 -7.70 3.36 -2.01
N VAL A 11 -7.52 2.07 -2.35
CA VAL A 11 -6.23 1.37 -2.19
C VAL A 11 -5.12 2.12 -2.94
N ARG A 12 -5.34 2.50 -4.20
CA ARG A 12 -4.34 3.23 -4.99
C ARG A 12 -3.96 4.58 -4.37
N GLN A 13 -4.93 5.32 -3.83
CA GLN A 13 -4.63 6.59 -3.15
C GLN A 13 -3.78 6.34 -1.90
N LYS A 14 -4.18 5.36 -1.09
CA LYS A 14 -3.45 5.01 0.14
C LYS A 14 -2.02 4.53 -0.14
N VAL A 15 -1.80 3.78 -1.22
CA VAL A 15 -0.45 3.39 -1.68
C VAL A 15 0.40 4.62 -1.97
N LYS A 16 -0.14 5.61 -2.72
CA LYS A 16 0.59 6.85 -3.02
C LYS A 16 0.92 7.61 -1.75
N ASP A 17 -0.03 7.73 -0.83
CA ASP A 17 0.19 8.42 0.44
C ASP A 17 1.32 7.74 1.25
N ILE A 18 1.33 6.41 1.32
CA ILE A 18 2.38 5.65 2.00
C ILE A 18 3.74 5.94 1.36
N ILE A 19 3.84 5.87 0.03
CA ILE A 19 5.08 6.15 -0.69
C ILE A 19 5.55 7.59 -0.46
N HIS A 20 4.66 8.58 -0.53
CA HIS A 20 5.02 9.99 -0.30
C HIS A 20 5.55 10.23 1.12
N HIS A 21 4.97 9.58 2.14
CA HIS A 21 5.45 9.71 3.52
C HIS A 21 6.77 8.97 3.75
N SER A 22 6.96 7.81 3.12
CA SER A 22 8.18 7.01 3.28
C SER A 22 9.36 7.56 2.47
N ALA A 23 9.13 8.02 1.23
CA ALA A 23 10.16 8.56 0.35
C ALA A 23 10.50 10.04 0.62
N GLY A 24 9.67 10.75 1.41
CA GLY A 24 9.91 12.15 1.79
C GLY A 24 11.03 12.36 2.81
N GLN A 25 11.53 11.28 3.44
CA GLN A 25 12.67 11.36 4.34
C GLN A 25 13.95 11.38 3.50
N LYS A 26 14.69 12.51 3.55
CA LYS A 26 15.98 12.69 2.89
C LYS A 26 16.97 11.62 3.42
N GLY A 27 17.12 10.54 2.68
CA GLY A 27 18.00 9.41 3.00
C GLY A 27 17.96 8.36 1.89
N PRO A 28 18.80 7.31 1.97
CA PRO A 28 18.70 6.16 1.07
C PRO A 28 17.29 5.59 1.12
N LEU A 29 16.72 5.26 -0.04
CA LEU A 29 15.40 4.67 -0.10
C LEU A 29 15.47 3.25 0.51
N ASP A 30 14.93 3.07 1.70
CA ASP A 30 14.84 1.75 2.31
C ASP A 30 13.69 0.97 1.67
N GLU A 31 14.02 0.19 0.64
CA GLU A 31 13.04 -0.59 -0.10
C GLU A 31 12.32 -1.62 0.77
N GLU A 32 13.03 -2.22 1.73
CA GLU A 32 12.49 -3.26 2.60
C GLU A 32 11.46 -2.65 3.54
N TYR A 33 11.78 -1.50 4.14
CA TYR A 33 10.85 -0.72 4.95
C TYR A 33 9.60 -0.30 4.15
N ILE A 34 9.76 0.14 2.89
CA ILE A 34 8.62 0.51 2.03
C ILE A 34 7.72 -0.69 1.75
N LYS A 35 8.31 -1.85 1.40
CA LYS A 35 7.58 -3.10 1.14
C LYS A 35 6.82 -3.56 2.39
N GLU A 36 7.42 -3.47 3.57
CA GLU A 36 6.78 -3.80 4.85
C GLU A 36 5.60 -2.85 5.16
N GLN A 37 5.84 -1.53 5.07
CA GLN A 37 4.79 -0.52 5.29
C GLN A 37 3.60 -0.68 4.34
N LEU A 38 3.87 -1.02 3.07
CA LEU A 38 2.83 -1.32 2.09
C LEU A 38 2.01 -2.55 2.48
N ARG A 39 2.68 -3.66 2.83
CA ARG A 39 2.01 -4.90 3.22
C ARG A 39 1.09 -4.68 4.43
N ASP A 40 1.59 -4.04 5.47
CA ASP A 40 0.85 -3.90 6.73
C ASP A 40 -0.30 -2.90 6.60
N LYS A 41 -0.03 -1.70 6.07
CA LYS A 41 -1.06 -0.64 5.98
C LYS A 41 -2.15 -0.94 4.97
N ILE A 42 -1.83 -1.64 3.88
CA ILE A 42 -2.82 -2.07 2.89
C ILE A 42 -3.55 -3.32 3.37
N GLY A 43 -2.85 -4.28 3.97
CA GLY A 43 -3.46 -5.45 4.59
C GLY A 43 -4.51 -5.06 5.65
N GLN A 44 -4.14 -4.16 6.57
CA GLN A 44 -5.06 -3.64 7.59
C GLN A 44 -6.25 -2.89 6.97
N PHE A 45 -6.02 -2.10 5.93
CA PHE A 45 -7.08 -1.36 5.24
C PHE A 45 -8.09 -2.30 4.56
N LEU A 46 -7.59 -3.30 3.84
CA LEU A 46 -8.43 -4.30 3.17
C LEU A 46 -9.21 -5.13 4.20
N TYR A 47 -8.60 -5.51 5.31
CA TYR A 47 -9.28 -6.21 6.40
C TYR A 47 -10.39 -5.35 7.01
N THR A 48 -10.14 -4.07 7.29
CA THR A 48 -11.13 -3.17 7.88
C THR A 48 -12.33 -2.92 6.96
N LYS A 49 -12.13 -2.96 5.64
CA LYS A 49 -13.19 -2.72 4.65
C LYS A 49 -13.93 -3.96 4.18
N THR A 50 -13.29 -5.13 4.24
CA THR A 50 -13.83 -6.36 3.62
C THR A 50 -13.93 -7.54 4.57
N GLU A 51 -13.41 -7.41 5.80
CA GLU A 51 -13.27 -8.47 6.81
C GLU A 51 -12.48 -9.70 6.33
N ARG A 52 -11.76 -9.56 5.22
CA ARG A 52 -10.90 -10.60 4.63
C ARG A 52 -9.45 -10.19 4.75
N ARG A 53 -8.56 -11.19 4.86
CA ARG A 53 -7.10 -10.99 4.85
C ARG A 53 -6.51 -11.45 3.51
N PRO A 54 -6.65 -10.66 2.43
CA PRO A 54 -6.03 -10.99 1.15
C PRO A 54 -4.51 -10.91 1.25
N MET A 55 -3.82 -11.74 0.47
CA MET A 55 -2.37 -11.69 0.35
C MET A 55 -1.94 -10.41 -0.39
N VAL A 56 -1.07 -9.62 0.22
CA VAL A 56 -0.50 -8.40 -0.38
C VAL A 56 0.97 -8.64 -0.70
N LEU A 57 1.29 -8.68 -2.01
CA LEU A 57 2.64 -8.84 -2.53
C LEU A 57 3.11 -7.53 -3.16
N PRO A 58 3.88 -6.69 -2.45
CA PRO A 58 4.44 -5.47 -3.02
C PRO A 58 5.64 -5.80 -3.94
N VAL A 59 5.72 -5.12 -5.08
CA VAL A 59 6.86 -5.16 -6.02
C VAL A 59 7.31 -3.73 -6.25
N LEU A 60 8.59 -3.46 -6.04
CA LEU A 60 9.23 -2.19 -6.33
C LEU A 60 10.15 -2.38 -7.54
N ILE A 61 10.05 -1.50 -8.52
CA ILE A 61 10.87 -1.51 -9.73
C ILE A 61 11.57 -0.16 -9.80
N GLU A 62 12.89 -0.18 -9.77
CA GLU A 62 13.71 0.98 -10.10
C GLU A 62 13.84 1.05 -11.64
N VAL A 63 13.57 2.22 -12.21
CA VAL A 63 13.65 2.52 -13.65
C VAL A 63 14.61 3.67 -13.85
#